data_AF-A0A9Q3FX33-F1
#
_entry.id   AF-A0A9Q3FX33-F1
#
_cell.length_a   1.000
_cell.length_b   1.000
_cell.length_c   1.000
_cell.angle_alpha   90.00
_cell.angle_beta   90.00
_cell.angle_gamma   90.00
#
_symmetry.space_group_name_H-M   'P 1'
#
loop_
_entity.id
_entity.type
_entity.pdbx_description
1 polymer ?
#
loop_
_entity_poly.entity_id
_entity_poly.type
_entity_poly.pdbx_seq_one_letter_code
_entity_poly.pdbx_strand_id
1 'polypeptide(L)'
;MVGDFRALNAYTVPDSYPIPRIQETFTQLSKAKNITSMNALNGFHQKFSIPKTKKLLRIITHCGIYEYLRMPFGIENSPSHHQRMMNTIFPTVLSEGWLIIYIDDIIIGSDSWYLHL
;
A
#
# COMPACT_ATOMS: atom_id res chain seq x y z
N MET A 1 0.48 15.16 -10.68
CA MET A 1 1.32 16.18 -9.98
C MET A 1 2.03 15.46 -8.84
N VAL A 2 3.36 15.56 -8.78
CA VAL A 2 4.21 14.88 -7.78
C VAL A 2 4.98 15.95 -7.02
N GLY A 3 4.88 15.97 -5.69
CA GLY A 3 5.65 16.86 -4.84
C GLY A 3 7.04 16.30 -4.52
N ASP A 4 8.02 17.18 -4.30
CA ASP A 4 9.31 16.78 -3.73
C ASP A 4 9.22 16.78 -2.21
N PHE A 5 9.11 15.58 -1.62
CA PHE A 5 9.00 15.39 -0.19
C PHE A 5 10.31 14.98 0.49
N ARG A 6 11.46 15.02 -0.19
CA ARG A 6 12.75 14.56 0.38
C ARG A 6 13.09 15.28 1.69
N ALA A 7 12.88 16.61 1.73
CA ALA A 7 13.10 17.39 2.93
C ALA A 7 12.14 16.98 4.06
N LEU A 8 10.87 16.75 3.76
CA LEU A 8 9.89 16.29 4.74
C LEU A 8 10.23 14.89 5.28
N ASN A 9 10.64 13.98 4.40
CA ASN A 9 11.01 12.61 4.76
C ASN A 9 12.22 12.59 5.72
N ALA A 10 13.19 13.50 5.55
CA ALA A 10 14.34 13.61 6.44
C ALA A 10 13.98 13.95 7.91
N TYR A 11 12.83 14.61 8.14
CA TYR A 11 12.31 14.92 9.47
C TYR A 11 11.16 14.00 9.91
N THR A 12 10.79 13.04 9.07
CA THR A 12 9.71 12.10 9.36
C THR A 12 10.28 10.87 10.06
N VAL A 13 9.69 10.49 11.20
CA VAL A 13 10.06 9.24 11.86
C VAL A 13 9.59 8.06 11.00
N PRO A 14 10.49 7.15 10.58
CA PRO A 14 10.11 6.00 9.78
C PRO A 14 9.12 5.09 10.51
N ASP A 15 8.03 4.71 9.84
CA ASP A 15 7.06 3.73 10.31
C ASP A 15 7.44 2.34 9.78
N SER A 16 8.16 1.55 10.57
CA SER A 16 8.57 0.18 10.21
C SER A 16 7.45 -0.84 10.41
N TYR A 17 6.29 -0.59 9.79
CA TYR A 17 5.19 -1.55 9.82
C TYR A 17 5.60 -2.87 9.13
N PRO A 18 5.25 -4.05 9.67
CA PRO A 18 5.62 -5.32 9.08
C PRO A 18 4.97 -5.50 7.70
N ILE A 19 5.80 -5.54 6.66
CA ILE A 19 5.41 -5.90 5.29
C ILE A 19 5.80 -7.37 5.08
N PRO A 20 4.96 -8.17 4.40
CA PRO A 20 5.28 -9.57 4.11
C PRO A 20 6.64 -9.72 3.43
N ARG A 21 7.42 -10.72 3.84
CA ARG A 21 8.70 -11.01 3.21
C ARG A 21 8.47 -11.68 1.87
N ILE A 22 9.16 -11.20 0.85
CA ILE A 22 8.95 -11.68 -0.51
C ILE A 22 9.24 -13.19 -0.67
N GLN A 23 10.23 -13.74 0.03
CA GLN A 23 10.49 -15.19 0.03
C GLN A 23 9.33 -16.01 0.62
N GLU A 24 8.69 -15.51 1.67
CA GLU A 24 7.55 -16.19 2.30
C GLU A 24 6.35 -16.18 1.35
N THR A 25 6.12 -15.03 0.70
CA THR A 25 5.13 -14.87 -0.36
C THR A 25 5.35 -15.87 -1.51
N PHE A 26 6.57 -15.98 -2.04
CA PHE A 26 6.86 -16.94 -3.11
C PHE A 26 6.66 -18.40 -2.70
N THR A 27 6.99 -18.75 -1.45
CA THR A 27 6.84 -20.12 -0.94
C THR A 27 5.36 -20.51 -0.80
N GLN A 28 4.48 -19.55 -0.49
CA GLN A 28 3.04 -19.77 -0.48
C GLN A 28 2.51 -19.93 -1.91
N LEU A 29 2.96 -19.07 -2.83
CA LEU A 29 2.54 -19.11 -4.24
C LEU A 29 3.04 -20.35 -4.98
N SER A 30 4.19 -20.92 -4.61
CA SER A 30 4.75 -22.10 -5.30
C SER A 30 3.86 -23.35 -5.19
N LYS A 31 2.91 -23.35 -4.26
CA LYS A 31 1.93 -24.44 -4.08
C LYS A 31 0.69 -24.27 -4.96
N ALA A 32 0.38 -23.04 -5.37
CA ALA A 32 -0.80 -22.72 -6.14
C ALA A 32 -0.67 -23.18 -7.60
N LYS A 33 -1.77 -23.68 -8.18
CA LYS A 33 -1.86 -24.01 -9.61
C LYS A 33 -2.36 -22.85 -10.46
N ASN A 34 -3.20 -21.99 -9.87
CA ASN A 34 -3.68 -20.77 -10.50
C ASN A 34 -3.26 -19.57 -9.66
N ILE A 35 -2.76 -18.53 -10.32
CA ILE A 35 -2.34 -17.29 -9.68
C ILE A 35 -3.01 -16.13 -10.42
N THR A 36 -3.66 -15.25 -9.67
CA THR A 36 -4.12 -13.95 -10.18
C THR A 36 -3.44 -12.85 -9.39
N SER A 37 -2.78 -11.95 -10.10
CA SER A 37 -2.22 -10.73 -9.54
C SER A 37 -3.11 -9.55 -9.96
N MET A 38 -3.50 -8.74 -8.98
CA MET A 38 -4.23 -7.51 -9.16
C MET A 38 -3.44 -6.39 -8.52
N ASN A 39 -3.40 -5.23 -9.17
CA ASN A 39 -2.80 -4.03 -8.61
C ASN A 39 -3.92 -3.08 -8.17
N ALA A 40 -3.86 -2.61 -6.92
CA ALA A 40 -4.74 -1.57 -6.42
C ALA A 40 -4.42 -0.23 -7.11
N LEU A 41 -5.10 0.04 -8.23
CA LEU A 41 -5.00 1.31 -8.95
C LEU A 41 -5.17 2.50 -7.98
N ASN A 42 -4.18 3.39 -7.98
CA ASN A 42 -4.12 4.55 -7.09
C ASN A 42 -4.22 4.20 -5.59
N GLY A 43 -3.71 3.03 -5.17
CA GLY A 43 -3.82 2.50 -3.79
C GLY A 43 -3.48 3.52 -2.70
N PHE A 44 -2.37 4.26 -2.86
CA PHE A 44 -2.00 5.31 -1.92
C PHE A 44 -3.01 6.46 -1.84
N HIS A 45 -3.64 6.82 -2.95
CA HIS A 45 -4.60 7.93 -3.00
C HIS A 45 -5.99 7.54 -2.46
N GLN A 46 -6.21 6.28 -2.09
CA GLN A 46 -7.48 5.84 -1.51
C GLN A 46 -7.68 6.34 -0.08
N LYS A 47 -6.60 6.68 0.64
CA LYS A 47 -6.67 7.12 2.05
C LYS A 47 -6.67 8.64 2.18
N PHE A 48 -7.61 9.17 2.95
CA PHE A 48 -7.63 10.59 3.30
C PHE A 48 -6.49 10.95 4.26
N SER A 49 -5.88 12.10 4.03
CA SER A 49 -4.91 12.67 4.97
C SER A 49 -5.64 13.26 6.19
N ILE A 50 -5.05 13.06 7.37
CA ILE A 50 -5.58 13.61 8.63
C ILE A 50 -5.39 15.14 8.60
N PRO A 51 -6.29 15.96 9.18
CA PRO A 51 -6.17 17.42 9.13
C PRO A 51 -4.82 17.98 9.57
N LYS A 52 -4.18 17.35 10.57
CA LYS A 52 -2.83 17.74 11.04
C LYS A 52 -1.74 17.52 9.98
N THR A 53 -1.82 16.41 9.23
CA THR A 53 -0.84 16.06 8.19
C THR A 53 -1.04 16.84 6.88
N LYS A 54 -2.25 17.34 6.58
CA LYS A 54 -2.53 18.09 5.34
C LYS A 54 -1.58 19.26 5.10
N LYS A 55 -1.26 20.02 6.16
CA LYS A 55 -0.34 21.17 6.09
C LYS A 55 1.10 20.77 5.74
N LEU A 56 1.52 19.56 6.13
CA LEU A 56 2.84 19.02 5.82
C LEU A 56 2.92 18.54 4.37
N LEU A 57 1.78 18.12 3.80
CA LEU A 57 1.65 17.64 2.43
C LEU A 57 1.35 18.79 1.44
N ARG A 58 1.89 19.98 1.71
CA ARG A 58 1.78 21.14 0.83
C ARG A 58 2.77 21.04 -0.32
N ILE A 59 2.34 21.46 -1.50
CA ILE A 59 3.20 21.63 -2.66
C ILE A 59 3.07 23.04 -3.20
N ILE A 60 4.21 23.58 -3.62
CA ILE A 60 4.30 24.91 -4.22
C ILE A 60 4.39 24.72 -5.73
N THR A 61 3.53 25.42 -6.45
CA THR A 61 3.50 25.44 -7.91
C THR A 61 3.55 26.89 -8.39
N HIS A 62 3.76 27.10 -9.69
CA HIS A 62 3.68 28.44 -10.29
C HIS A 62 2.28 29.09 -10.16
N CYS A 63 1.23 28.29 -9.95
CA CYS A 63 -0.15 28.76 -9.75
C CYS A 63 -0.52 28.98 -8.27
N GLY A 64 0.39 28.70 -7.33
CA GLY A 64 0.14 28.84 -5.90
C GLY A 64 0.42 27.57 -5.09
N ILE A 65 -0.08 27.56 -3.85
CA ILE A 65 0.16 26.51 -2.87
C ILE A 65 -1.07 25.61 -2.79
N TYR A 66 -0.86 24.31 -2.96
CA TYR A 66 -1.92 23.29 -2.90
C TYR A 66 -1.62 22.28 -1.79
N GLU A 67 -2.67 21.66 -1.26
CA GLU A 67 -2.61 20.65 -0.21
C GLU A 67 -3.16 19.32 -0.72
N TYR A 68 -2.46 18.23 -0.46
CA TYR A 68 -2.99 16.91 -0.76
C TYR A 68 -4.07 16.48 0.24
N LEU A 69 -5.28 16.23 -0.28
CA LEU A 69 -6.41 15.67 0.49
C LEU A 69 -6.30 14.16 0.74
N ARG A 70 -5.53 13.48 -0.10
CA ARG A 70 -5.23 12.06 -0.05
C ARG A 70 -3.74 11.86 0.12
N MET A 71 -3.30 10.69 0.55
CA MET A 71 -1.86 10.43 0.70
C MET A 71 -1.16 10.47 -0.67
N PRO A 72 -0.18 11.37 -0.88
CA PRO A 72 0.54 11.46 -2.14
C PRO A 72 1.67 10.43 -2.21
N PHE A 73 2.10 10.13 -3.43
CA PHE A 73 3.34 9.42 -3.68
C PHE A 73 4.56 10.22 -3.15
N GLY A 74 5.60 9.49 -2.73
CA GLY A 74 6.89 10.06 -2.33
C GLY A 74 7.05 10.35 -0.83
N ILE A 75 6.02 10.10 -0.01
CA ILE A 75 6.12 10.18 1.46
C ILE A 75 6.68 8.88 2.03
N GLU A 76 7.66 9.01 2.92
CA GLU A 76 8.39 7.89 3.56
C GLU A 76 7.45 6.78 4.08
N ASN A 77 6.42 7.17 4.84
CA ASN A 77 5.54 6.23 5.54
C ASN A 77 4.32 5.78 4.73
N SER A 78 4.25 6.13 3.44
CA SER A 78 3.11 5.80 2.58
C SER A 78 2.91 4.28 2.40
N PRO A 79 3.96 3.47 2.11
CA PRO A 79 3.86 2.01 2.02
C PRO A 79 3.33 1.37 3.31
N SER A 80 3.90 1.74 4.45
CA SER A 80 3.52 1.21 5.76
C SER A 80 2.07 1.51 6.12
N HIS A 81 1.60 2.73 5.82
CA HIS A 81 0.20 3.10 6.02
C HIS A 81 -0.76 2.33 5.11
N HIS A 82 -0.35 2.09 3.87
CA HIS A 82 -1.15 1.33 2.90
C HIS A 82 -1.24 -0.15 3.30
N GLN A 83 -0.10 -0.78 3.62
CA GLN A 83 -0.07 -2.16 4.11
C GLN A 83 -0.94 -2.34 5.37
N ARG A 84 -0.82 -1.42 6.34
CA ARG A 84 -1.64 -1.46 7.56
C ARG A 84 -3.13 -1.37 7.24
N MET A 85 -3.51 -0.50 6.31
CA MET A 85 -4.91 -0.37 5.87
C MET A 85 -5.41 -1.68 5.26
N MET A 86 -4.64 -2.27 4.35
CA MET A 86 -5.02 -3.55 3.72
C MET A 86 -5.13 -4.68 4.73
N ASN A 87 -4.20 -4.76 5.70
CA ASN A 87 -4.26 -5.74 6.78
C ASN A 87 -5.50 -5.57 7.67
N THR A 88 -5.97 -4.34 7.89
CA THR A 88 -7.22 -4.08 8.63
C THR A 88 -8.48 -4.42 7.82
N ILE A 89 -8.46 -4.28 6.49
CA ILE A 89 -9.61 -4.58 5.63
C ILE A 89 -9.76 -6.09 5.39
N PHE A 90 -8.65 -6.81 5.27
CA PHE A 90 -8.60 -8.23 4.88
C PHE A 90 -8.08 -9.19 5.97
N PRO A 91 -8.39 -9.02 7.27
CA PRO A 91 -7.72 -9.77 8.33
C PRO A 91 -7.98 -11.28 8.26
N THR A 92 -9.21 -11.68 7.89
CA THR A 92 -9.62 -13.09 7.80
C THR A 92 -8.96 -13.80 6.63
N VAL A 93 -9.01 -13.20 5.44
CA VAL A 93 -8.47 -13.84 4.23
C VAL A 93 -6.93 -13.90 4.24
N LEU A 94 -6.27 -12.95 4.91
CA LEU A 94 -4.83 -13.01 5.13
C LEU A 94 -4.42 -14.14 6.08
N SER A 95 -5.28 -14.53 7.04
CA SER A 95 -4.99 -15.65 7.94
C SER A 95 -5.22 -17.02 7.28
N GLU A 96 -6.12 -17.09 6.29
CA GLU A 96 -6.38 -18.29 5.48
C GLU A 96 -5.25 -18.59 4.48
N GLY A 97 -4.44 -17.59 4.11
CA GLY A 97 -3.18 -17.77 3.38
C GLY A 97 -3.29 -18.01 1.87
N TRP A 98 -4.51 -17.95 1.29
CA TRP A 98 -4.71 -17.98 -0.17
C TRP A 98 -4.64 -16.60 -0.81
N LEU A 99 -4.78 -15.53 -0.01
CA LEU A 99 -4.60 -14.14 -0.41
C LEU A 99 -3.31 -13.58 0.20
N ILE A 100 -2.49 -12.95 -0.63
CA ILE A 100 -1.29 -12.25 -0.19
C ILE A 100 -1.40 -10.80 -0.64
N ILE A 101 -1.16 -9.86 0.27
CA ILE A 101 -1.16 -8.43 -0.04
C ILE A 101 0.24 -7.87 0.25
N TYR A 102 0.90 -7.41 -0.80
CA TYR A 102 2.21 -6.76 -0.73
C TYR A 102 2.10 -5.31 -1.22
N ILE A 103 1.98 -4.38 -0.28
CA ILE A 103 1.72 -2.96 -0.56
C ILE A 103 0.47 -2.84 -1.46
N ASP A 104 0.62 -2.47 -2.74
CA ASP A 104 -0.50 -2.30 -3.68
C ASP A 104 -0.84 -3.59 -4.45
N ASP A 105 0.03 -4.61 -4.39
CA ASP A 105 -0.16 -5.87 -5.10
C ASP A 105 -1.00 -6.84 -4.27
N ILE A 106 -2.11 -7.29 -4.84
CA ILE A 106 -3.01 -8.30 -4.29
C ILE A 106 -2.86 -9.56 -5.13
N ILE A 107 -2.40 -10.64 -4.50
CA ILE A 107 -2.11 -11.91 -5.16
C ILE A 107 -3.01 -12.99 -4.59
N ILE A 108 -3.76 -13.66 -5.46
CA ILE A 108 -4.65 -14.78 -5.14
C ILE A 108 -4.02 -16.05 -5.69
N GLY A 109 -3.87 -17.08 -4.85
CA GLY A 109 -3.42 -18.41 -5.23
C GLY A 109 -4.45 -19.49 -4.92
N SER A 110 -4.63 -20.45 -5.82
CA SER A 110 -5.53 -21.60 -5.60
C SER A 110 -5.03 -22.89 -6.25
N ASP A 111 -5.51 -24.04 -5.76
CA ASP A 111 -5.13 -25.38 -6.24
C ASP A 111 -6.04 -25.94 -7.33
N SER A 112 -7.17 -25.29 -7.61
CA SER A 112 -8.11 -25.68 -8.67
C SER A 112 -8.83 -24.45 -9.22
N TRP A 113 -9.19 -24.47 -10.51
CA TRP A 113 -9.88 -23.35 -11.15
C TRP A 113 -11.26 -23.08 -10.52
N TYR A 114 -11.95 -24.12 -10.04
CA TYR A 114 -13.25 -23.98 -9.39
C TYR A 114 -13.18 -23.21 -8.07
N LEU A 115 -12.12 -23.40 -7.27
CA LEU A 115 -11.89 -22.63 -6.04
C LEU A 115 -11.37 -21.21 -6.34
N HIS A 116 -10.84 -20.99 -7.54
CA HIS A 116 -10.24 -19.71 -7.94
C HIS A 116 -11.27 -18.66 -8.36
N LEU A 117 -12.43 -19.12 -8.87
CA LEU A 117 -13.55 -18.30 -9.34
C LEU A 117 -14.47 -17.90 -8.19
#